data_AF-A0A814VFZ4-F1
#
_entry.id   AF-A0A814VFZ4-F1
#
_cell.length_a   1.000
_cell.length_b   1.000
_cell.length_c   1.000
_cell.angle_alpha   90.00
_cell.angle_beta   90.00
_cell.angle_gamma   90.00
#
_symmetry.space_group_name_H-M   'P 1'
#
loop_
_entity.id
_entity.type
_entity.pdbx_description
1 polymer ?
#
loop_
_entity_poly.entity_id
_entity_poly.type
_entity_poly.pdbx_seq_one_letter_code
_entity_poly.pdbx_strand_id
1 'polypeptide(L)'
;MNKTKSFLHGKPIPWRIIDPGLCLEGRCVAHDRLCKAHNQMVIGNLQMGQFTISSMHTFKCPECGSTVRALKYAFNRCQWRIMNTSRWFNIGDIYETSNLSQLPLHIETRSVDITSKPKVIEDCTICLSSMEEENKCSLLPCKHVFHTECIHGWIDSDEERSLECPNCRKPIFE
;
A
#
# COMPACT_ATOMS: atom_id res chain seq x y z
N MET A 1 8.24 -9.68 -6.09
CA MET A 1 9.39 -10.06 -5.22
C MET A 1 9.28 -9.28 -3.92
N ASN A 2 8.86 -9.93 -2.84
CA ASN A 2 8.73 -9.33 -1.50
C ASN A 2 10.11 -8.98 -0.94
N LYS A 3 10.50 -7.70 -0.98
CA LYS A 3 11.77 -7.20 -0.44
C LYS A 3 11.58 -6.58 0.94
N THR A 4 11.04 -7.32 1.90
CA THR A 4 10.71 -6.76 3.22
C THR A 4 11.88 -6.61 4.18
N LYS A 5 13.06 -7.20 3.90
CA LYS A 5 14.25 -7.02 4.73
C LYS A 5 15.51 -7.02 3.89
N SER A 6 16.22 -5.89 3.86
CA SER A 6 17.56 -5.82 3.26
C SER A 6 18.58 -6.23 4.31
N PHE A 7 19.44 -7.20 3.97
CA PHE A 7 20.50 -7.69 4.86
C PHE A 7 21.87 -7.31 4.32
N LEU A 8 22.80 -7.02 5.24
CA LEU A 8 24.22 -6.82 4.94
C LEU A 8 25.01 -7.73 5.87
N HIS A 9 25.80 -8.64 5.32
CA HIS A 9 26.54 -9.67 6.08
C HIS A 9 25.65 -10.49 7.05
N GLY A 10 24.44 -10.85 6.62
CA GLY A 10 23.50 -11.64 7.42
C GLY A 10 22.81 -10.86 8.56
N LYS A 11 23.10 -9.56 8.73
CA LYS A 11 22.43 -8.69 9.70
C LYS A 11 21.45 -7.74 9.01
N PRO A 12 20.32 -7.38 9.64
CA PRO A 12 19.42 -6.36 9.11
C PRO A 12 20.16 -5.03 8.92
N ILE A 13 19.93 -4.37 7.79
CA ILE A 13 20.48 -3.03 7.55
C ILE A 13 19.65 -2.04 8.38
N PRO A 14 20.23 -1.33 9.37
CA PRO A 14 19.45 -0.54 10.33
C PRO A 14 18.54 0.52 9.68
N TRP A 15 19.05 1.20 8.65
CA TRP A 15 18.31 2.25 7.92
C TRP A 15 17.31 1.72 6.87
N ARG A 16 17.11 0.40 6.79
CA ARG A 16 16.15 -0.26 5.90
C ARG A 16 15.13 -1.10 6.67
N ILE A 17 15.03 -0.93 7.99
CA ILE A 17 14.00 -1.57 8.81
C ILE A 17 12.66 -0.91 8.54
N ILE A 18 11.63 -1.74 8.33
CA ILE A 18 10.26 -1.32 8.03
C ILE A 18 9.41 -1.67 9.24
N ASP A 19 8.77 -0.66 9.81
CA ASP A 19 7.79 -0.85 10.87
C ASP A 19 6.35 -0.78 10.31
N PRO A 20 5.36 -1.33 11.04
CA PRO A 20 3.96 -1.15 10.68
C PRO A 20 3.54 0.32 10.60
N GLY A 21 2.72 0.66 9.61
CA GLY A 21 2.13 1.98 9.40
C GLY A 21 2.64 2.66 8.14
N LEU A 22 2.70 4.00 8.18
CA LEU A 22 3.26 4.80 7.10
C LEU A 22 4.79 4.85 7.21
N CYS A 23 5.45 4.64 6.08
CA CYS A 23 6.89 4.80 5.95
C CYS A 23 7.22 5.82 4.85
N LEU A 24 8.25 6.63 5.08
CA LEU A 24 8.82 7.53 4.09
C LEU A 24 10.20 7.03 3.67
N GLU A 25 10.56 7.25 2.42
CA GLU A 25 11.88 6.92 1.88
C GLU A 25 12.55 8.15 1.30
N GLY A 26 13.85 8.27 1.56
CA GLY A 26 14.68 9.37 1.09
C GLY A 26 16.16 9.01 1.11
N ARG A 27 16.99 9.83 0.47
CA ARG A 27 18.43 9.60 0.40
C ARG A 27 19.14 10.32 1.55
N CYS A 28 19.94 9.59 2.33
CA CYS A 28 20.76 10.22 3.36
C CYS A 28 21.89 11.02 2.71
N VAL A 29 22.03 12.29 3.11
CA VAL A 29 23.05 13.23 2.61
C VAL A 29 23.90 13.80 3.75
N ALA A 30 24.06 13.05 4.84
CA ALA A 30 24.82 13.47 6.02
C ALA A 30 26.20 14.02 5.63
N HIS A 31 26.55 15.17 6.22
CA HIS A 31 27.65 16.01 5.76
C HIS A 31 29.04 15.42 6.09
N ASP A 32 29.15 14.70 7.21
CA ASP A 32 30.41 14.16 7.72
C ASP A 32 30.89 12.88 7.02
N ARG A 33 30.08 12.27 6.14
CA ARG A 33 30.31 10.97 5.48
C ARG A 33 30.62 9.80 6.44
N LEU A 34 30.46 9.99 7.76
CA LEU A 34 30.65 8.94 8.77
C LEU A 34 29.44 8.01 8.85
N CYS A 35 28.28 8.49 8.39
CA CYS A 35 27.08 7.69 8.29
C CYS A 35 27.26 6.54 7.29
N LYS A 36 27.09 5.29 7.74
CA LYS A 36 27.11 4.10 6.89
C LYS A 36 26.01 4.11 5.83
N ALA A 37 24.93 4.86 6.07
CA ALA A 37 23.85 5.08 5.13
C ALA A 37 24.10 6.27 4.18
N HIS A 38 25.24 6.96 4.23
CA HIS A 38 25.51 8.11 3.36
C HIS A 38 25.34 7.71 1.89
N ASN A 39 24.57 8.52 1.15
CA ASN A 39 24.20 8.28 -0.24
C ASN A 39 23.34 7.02 -0.49
N GLN A 40 22.81 6.39 0.56
CA GLN A 40 21.88 5.27 0.48
C GLN A 40 20.43 5.74 0.71
N MET A 41 19.47 4.95 0.21
CA MET A 41 18.06 5.13 0.52
C MET A 41 17.77 4.63 1.94
N VAL A 42 17.22 5.49 2.77
CA VAL A 42 16.86 5.22 4.16
C VAL A 42 15.36 5.31 4.36
N ILE A 43 14.84 4.56 5.33
CA ILE A 43 13.41 4.49 5.65
C ILE A 43 13.15 5.23 6.96
N GLY A 44 12.19 6.15 6.96
CA GLY A 44 11.65 6.78 8.15
C GLY A 44 10.29 6.18 8.48
N ASN A 45 10.18 5.51 9.63
CA ASN A 45 8.94 4.90 10.08
C ASN A 45 8.12 5.93 10.88
N LEU A 46 6.93 6.28 10.38
CA LEU A 46 6.03 7.25 11.01
C LEU A 46 4.99 6.58 11.92
N GLN A 47 5.02 5.25 12.01
CA GLN A 47 4.11 4.43 12.82
C GLN A 47 2.65 4.57 12.39
N MET A 48 1.71 4.17 13.26
CA MET A 48 0.28 4.35 13.03
C MET A 48 -0.18 5.76 13.40
N GLY A 49 -1.11 6.32 12.62
CA GLY A 49 -1.72 7.59 12.98
C GLY A 49 -2.43 8.30 11.84
N GLN A 50 -2.73 9.58 12.07
CA GLN A 50 -3.28 10.49 11.08
C GLN A 50 -2.19 11.43 10.60
N PHE A 51 -2.10 11.61 9.29
CA PHE A 51 -1.01 12.33 8.66
C PHE A 51 -1.54 13.31 7.62
N THR A 52 -0.98 14.52 7.63
CA THR A 52 -1.20 15.54 6.61
C THR A 52 0.09 15.72 5.83
N ILE A 53 0.09 15.38 4.55
CA ILE A 53 1.32 15.24 3.76
C ILE A 53 2.00 16.57 3.48
N SER A 54 1.24 17.67 3.41
CA SER A 54 1.81 19.01 3.26
C SER A 54 2.73 19.43 4.40
N SER A 55 2.74 18.72 5.54
CA SER A 55 3.72 18.95 6.62
C SER A 55 4.83 17.90 6.67
N MET A 56 4.82 16.88 5.81
CA MET A 56 5.69 15.69 5.89
C MET A 56 6.71 15.59 4.75
N HIS A 57 7.54 16.61 4.61
CA HIS A 57 8.57 16.66 3.56
C HIS A 57 9.92 16.08 3.99
N THR A 58 10.12 15.86 5.30
CA THR A 58 11.39 15.40 5.84
C THR A 58 11.21 14.45 7.00
N PHE A 59 12.19 13.56 7.21
CA PHE A 59 12.29 12.69 8.37
C PHE A 59 13.76 12.57 8.81
N LYS A 60 14.03 11.83 9.89
CA LYS A 60 15.38 11.63 10.41
C LYS A 60 15.98 10.32 9.90
N CYS A 61 17.22 10.37 9.42
CA CYS A 61 17.98 9.17 9.06
C CYS A 61 18.10 8.25 10.29
N PRO A 62 17.68 6.97 10.22
CA PRO A 62 17.76 6.06 11.37
C PRO A 62 19.20 5.75 11.81
N GLU A 63 20.17 5.87 10.91
CA GLU A 63 21.57 5.56 11.20
C GLU A 63 22.32 6.73 11.87
N CYS A 64 22.06 7.96 11.44
CA CYS A 64 22.86 9.14 11.87
C CYS A 64 22.04 10.32 12.39
N GLY A 65 20.71 10.26 12.37
CA GLY A 65 19.83 11.34 12.83
C GLY A 65 19.78 12.59 11.94
N SER A 66 20.54 12.65 10.83
CA SER A 66 20.47 13.80 9.90
C SER A 66 19.10 13.92 9.27
N THR A 67 18.67 15.15 8.94
CA THR A 67 17.42 15.39 8.23
C THR A 67 17.50 14.87 6.80
N VAL A 68 16.50 14.12 6.37
CA VAL A 68 16.38 13.49 5.06
C VAL A 68 15.11 14.00 4.39
N ARG A 69 15.22 14.45 3.13
CA ARG A 69 14.06 14.79 2.31
C ARG A 69 13.34 13.51 1.88
N ALA A 70 12.04 13.44 2.14
CA ALA A 70 11.18 12.37 1.66
C ALA A 70 10.97 12.48 0.14
N LEU A 71 11.08 11.35 -0.56
CA LEU A 71 10.89 11.23 -2.00
C LEU A 71 9.78 10.24 -2.33
N LYS A 72 9.65 9.20 -1.51
CA LYS A 72 8.68 8.12 -1.69
C LYS A 72 7.99 7.83 -0.36
N TYR A 73 6.88 7.12 -0.46
CA TYR A 73 6.18 6.56 0.69
C TYR A 73 5.80 5.11 0.43
N ALA A 74 5.52 4.38 1.50
CA ALA A 74 4.92 3.06 1.46
C ALA A 74 4.10 2.84 2.74
N PHE A 75 3.17 1.90 2.67
CA PHE A 75 2.44 1.38 3.82
C PHE A 75 2.91 -0.04 4.12
N ASN A 76 2.91 -0.43 5.39
CA ASN A 76 3.27 -1.80 5.77
C ASN A 76 2.45 -2.27 6.96
N ARG A 77 1.99 -3.53 6.97
CA ARG A 77 1.31 -4.15 8.12
C ARG A 77 0.23 -3.25 8.74
N CYS A 78 -0.56 -2.58 7.90
CA CYS A 78 -1.54 -1.61 8.33
C CYS A 78 -2.78 -1.62 7.44
N GLN A 79 -3.89 -1.15 7.98
CA GLN A 79 -4.98 -0.65 7.17
C GLN A 79 -4.78 0.86 7.00
N TRP A 80 -5.01 1.39 5.81
CA TRP A 80 -4.96 2.84 5.58
C TRP A 80 -6.16 3.32 4.78
N ARG A 81 -6.49 4.60 4.92
CA ARG A 81 -7.53 5.27 4.15
C ARG A 81 -7.20 6.74 3.92
N ILE A 82 -7.91 7.35 2.97
CA ILE A 82 -7.98 8.80 2.87
C ILE A 82 -8.98 9.28 3.93
N MET A 83 -8.64 10.33 4.69
CA MET A 83 -9.58 10.90 5.66
C MET A 83 -10.89 11.28 4.98
N ASN A 84 -12.01 11.13 5.70
CA ASN A 84 -13.38 11.33 5.20
C ASN A 84 -13.86 10.30 4.16
N THR A 85 -13.13 9.21 3.94
CA THR A 85 -13.61 8.06 3.17
C THR A 85 -13.94 6.89 4.09
N SER A 86 -14.95 6.10 3.70
CA SER A 86 -15.33 4.88 4.44
C SER A 86 -14.45 3.67 4.09
N ARG A 87 -13.73 3.75 2.96
CA ARG A 87 -12.96 2.64 2.40
C ARG A 87 -11.58 2.53 3.06
N TRP A 88 -11.29 1.37 3.62
CA TRP A 88 -9.97 1.01 4.13
C TRP A 88 -9.27 0.08 3.14
N PHE A 89 -7.95 0.25 3.01
CA PHE A 89 -7.08 -0.58 2.20
C PHE A 89 -6.15 -1.38 3.12
N ASN A 90 -6.08 -2.69 2.92
CA ASN A 90 -5.31 -3.59 3.76
C ASN A 90 -3.96 -3.89 3.14
N ILE A 91 -2.90 -3.65 3.90
CA ILE A 91 -1.53 -3.88 3.46
C ILE A 91 -0.86 -4.82 4.45
N GLY A 92 -0.56 -6.04 4.00
CA GLY A 92 0.18 -7.03 4.77
C GLY A 92 1.69 -6.78 4.74
N ASP A 93 2.46 -7.84 4.49
CA ASP A 93 3.93 -7.83 4.48
C ASP A 93 4.53 -7.35 3.14
N ILE A 94 3.85 -6.44 2.46
CA ILE A 94 4.30 -5.86 1.19
C ILE A 94 4.90 -4.48 1.47
N TYR A 95 5.97 -4.13 0.76
CA TYR A 95 6.58 -2.81 0.82
C TYR A 95 6.78 -2.28 -0.61
N GLU A 96 5.70 -1.79 -1.18
CA GLU A 96 5.68 -1.15 -2.49
C GLU A 96 5.68 0.37 -2.32
N THR A 97 6.66 1.02 -2.94
CA THR A 97 6.86 2.46 -2.79
C THR A 97 6.19 3.22 -3.92
N SER A 98 5.48 4.30 -3.60
CA SER A 98 4.93 5.25 -4.55
C SER A 98 5.60 6.62 -4.41
N ASN A 99 5.48 7.47 -5.43
CA ASN A 99 6.06 8.82 -5.38
C ASN A 99 5.27 9.67 -4.38
N LEU A 100 5.96 10.44 -3.52
CA LEU A 100 5.31 11.29 -2.54
C LEU A 100 4.35 12.31 -3.18
N SER A 101 4.61 12.73 -4.42
CA SER A 101 3.73 13.64 -5.17
C SER A 101 2.36 13.02 -5.50
N GLN A 102 2.21 11.71 -5.40
CA GLN A 102 0.96 10.96 -5.66
C GLN A 102 0.22 10.62 -4.36
N LEU A 103 0.79 10.93 -3.20
CA LEU A 103 0.20 10.57 -1.92
C LEU A 103 -1.03 11.44 -1.62
N PRO A 104 -2.15 10.85 -1.16
CA PRO A 104 -3.31 11.64 -0.74
C PRO A 104 -2.95 12.58 0.41
N LEU A 105 -3.50 13.80 0.39
CA LEU A 105 -3.11 14.87 1.32
C LEU A 105 -3.37 14.55 2.79
N HIS A 106 -4.44 13.79 3.08
CA HIS A 106 -4.85 13.44 4.43
C HIS A 106 -5.12 11.95 4.51
N ILE A 107 -4.31 11.25 5.29
CA ILE A 107 -4.37 9.80 5.42
C ILE A 107 -4.48 9.40 6.89
N GLU A 108 -5.09 8.26 7.11
CA GLU A 108 -5.18 7.63 8.41
C GLU A 108 -4.73 6.18 8.26
N THR A 109 -3.89 5.71 9.19
CA THR A 109 -3.48 4.31 9.29
C THR A 109 -3.88 3.73 10.64
N ARG A 110 -4.18 2.44 10.67
CA ARG A 110 -4.43 1.69 11.91
C ARG A 110 -3.83 0.29 11.83
N SER A 111 -3.60 -0.28 13.01
CA SER A 111 -3.15 -1.67 13.16
C SER A 111 -4.15 -2.63 12.52
N VAL A 112 -3.64 -3.70 11.92
CA VAL A 112 -4.45 -4.85 11.53
C VAL A 112 -4.50 -5.78 12.73
N ASP A 113 -5.70 -6.09 13.23
CA ASP A 113 -5.86 -7.18 14.20
C ASP A 113 -5.72 -8.49 13.44
N ILE A 114 -4.53 -9.09 13.49
CA ILE A 114 -4.17 -10.36 12.81
C ILE A 114 -5.04 -11.54 13.34
N THR A 115 -5.80 -11.32 14.40
CA THR A 115 -6.74 -12.30 14.99
C THR A 115 -8.19 -12.11 14.53
N SER A 116 -8.51 -11.01 13.85
CA SER A 116 -9.86 -10.76 13.35
C SER A 116 -10.08 -11.51 12.04
N LYS A 117 -11.21 -12.23 11.94
CA LYS A 117 -11.63 -12.89 10.70
C LYS A 117 -11.54 -11.89 9.54
N PRO A 118 -11.16 -12.33 8.33
CA PRO A 118 -11.11 -11.46 7.16
C PRO A 118 -12.41 -10.67 7.07
N LYS A 119 -12.28 -9.35 7.02
CA LYS A 119 -13.44 -8.48 6.93
C LYS A 119 -14.03 -8.67 5.53
N VAL A 120 -15.24 -9.22 5.48
CA VAL A 120 -16.00 -9.33 4.22
C VAL A 120 -16.17 -7.92 3.65
N ILE A 121 -15.64 -7.70 2.45
CA ILE A 121 -15.70 -6.44 1.72
C ILE A 121 -17.12 -6.29 1.15
N GLU A 122 -17.49 -7.22 0.28
CA GLU A 122 -18.80 -7.44 -0.35
C GLU A 122 -18.85 -8.88 -0.90
N ASP A 123 -20.00 -9.39 -1.31
CA ASP A 123 -20.09 -10.70 -1.98
C ASP A 123 -19.86 -10.57 -3.49
N CYS A 124 -19.07 -11.46 -4.07
CA CYS A 124 -18.90 -11.51 -5.52
C CYS A 124 -20.18 -12.06 -6.15
N THR A 125 -20.86 -11.26 -6.96
CA THR A 125 -22.14 -11.67 -7.58
C THR A 125 -21.97 -12.71 -8.69
N ILE A 126 -20.74 -13.00 -9.15
CA ILE A 126 -20.46 -14.05 -10.14
C ILE A 126 -20.40 -15.43 -9.47
N CYS A 127 -19.60 -15.58 -8.42
CA CYS A 127 -19.44 -16.87 -7.73
C CYS A 127 -20.27 -17.00 -6.44
N LEU A 128 -21.02 -15.95 -6.08
CA LEU A 128 -21.84 -15.85 -4.86
C LEU A 128 -21.05 -16.12 -3.57
N SER A 129 -19.74 -15.91 -3.61
CA SER A 129 -18.83 -16.10 -2.46
C SER A 129 -18.34 -14.74 -1.96
N SER A 130 -18.15 -14.64 -0.65
CA SER A 130 -17.66 -13.43 -0.01
C SER A 130 -16.26 -13.05 -0.50
N MET A 131 -16.09 -11.77 -0.85
CA MET A 131 -14.78 -11.20 -1.17
C MET A 131 -14.14 -10.72 0.12
N GLU A 132 -13.09 -11.42 0.51
CA GLU A 132 -12.29 -11.17 1.69
C GLU A 132 -11.07 -10.30 1.35
N GLU A 133 -10.45 -9.69 2.37
CA GLU A 133 -9.32 -8.75 2.20
C GLU A 133 -8.11 -9.37 1.49
N GLU A 134 -7.97 -10.70 1.55
CA GLU A 134 -6.88 -11.46 0.94
C GLU A 134 -7.20 -11.88 -0.50
N ASN A 135 -8.45 -11.77 -0.95
CA ASN A 135 -8.82 -12.12 -2.31
C ASN A 135 -8.38 -11.03 -3.29
N LYS A 136 -7.84 -11.45 -4.42
CA LYS A 136 -7.58 -10.54 -5.54
C LYS A 136 -8.92 -10.09 -6.11
N CYS A 137 -9.22 -8.81 -6.00
CA CYS A 137 -10.45 -8.21 -6.49
C CYS A 137 -10.16 -7.13 -7.53
N SER A 138 -11.00 -7.07 -8.56
CA SER A 138 -10.91 -6.09 -9.63
C SER A 138 -12.08 -5.11 -9.52
N LEU A 139 -11.78 -3.81 -9.56
CA LEU A 139 -12.76 -2.72 -9.61
C LEU A 139 -12.95 -2.27 -11.05
N LEU A 140 -14.16 -2.40 -11.59
CA LEU A 140 -14.49 -1.94 -12.93
C LEU A 140 -14.65 -0.41 -13.00
N PRO A 141 -14.60 0.22 -14.19
CA PRO A 141 -14.86 1.65 -14.36
C PRO A 141 -16.22 2.09 -13.78
N CYS A 142 -17.23 1.23 -13.91
CA CYS A 142 -18.57 1.41 -13.34
C CYS A 142 -18.66 1.29 -11.81
N LYS A 143 -17.54 1.04 -11.13
CA LYS A 143 -17.35 0.92 -9.68
C LYS A 143 -17.86 -0.37 -9.01
N HIS A 144 -18.32 -1.36 -9.77
CA HIS A 144 -18.57 -2.70 -9.22
C HIS A 144 -17.28 -3.50 -9.03
N VAL A 145 -17.27 -4.34 -7.99
CA VAL A 145 -16.13 -5.15 -7.57
C VAL A 145 -16.48 -6.63 -7.73
N PHE A 146 -15.51 -7.40 -8.21
CA PHE A 146 -15.59 -8.86 -8.36
C PHE A 146 -14.23 -9.47 -8.02
N HIS A 147 -14.18 -10.76 -7.72
CA HIS A 147 -12.92 -11.49 -7.77
C HIS A 147 -12.26 -11.33 -9.13
N THR A 148 -10.96 -11.08 -9.16
CA THR A 148 -10.19 -10.88 -10.40
C THR A 148 -10.34 -12.10 -11.32
N GLU A 149 -10.29 -13.31 -10.77
CA GLU A 149 -10.49 -14.54 -11.54
C GLU A 149 -11.92 -14.65 -12.10
N CYS A 150 -12.94 -14.27 -11.32
CA CYS A 150 -14.32 -14.35 -11.77
C CYS A 150 -14.60 -13.36 -12.91
N ILE A 151 -14.14 -12.12 -12.79
CA ILE A 151 -14.37 -11.14 -13.85
C ILE A 151 -13.51 -11.42 -15.09
N HIS A 152 -12.31 -11.98 -14.94
CA HIS A 152 -11.54 -12.42 -16.11
C HIS A 152 -12.23 -13.59 -16.81
N GLY A 153 -12.69 -14.59 -16.07
CA GLY A 153 -13.47 -15.70 -16.64
C GLY A 153 -14.78 -15.24 -17.31
N TRP A 154 -15.39 -14.17 -16.81
CA TRP A 154 -16.54 -13.53 -17.46
C TRP A 154 -16.16 -12.85 -18.77
N ILE A 155 -15.04 -12.14 -18.83
CA ILE A 155 -14.55 -11.46 -20.05
C ILE A 155 -14.10 -12.46 -21.10
N ASP A 156 -13.48 -13.56 -20.66
CA ASP A 156 -12.97 -14.63 -21.51
C ASP A 156 -14.07 -15.61 -21.94
N SER A 157 -15.29 -15.48 -21.43
CA SER A 157 -16.42 -16.26 -21.94
C SER A 157 -16.84 -15.68 -23.30
N ASP A 158 -17.00 -16.53 -24.31
CA ASP A 158 -17.48 -16.12 -25.65
C ASP A 158 -18.98 -15.71 -25.65
N GLU A 159 -19.52 -15.28 -24.50
CA GLU A 159 -20.90 -14.83 -24.36
C GLU A 159 -21.07 -13.42 -24.92
N GLU A 160 -22.25 -13.12 -25.49
CA GLU A 160 -22.54 -11.84 -26.16
C GLU A 160 -22.36 -10.59 -25.26
N ARG A 161 -22.24 -10.76 -23.93
CA ARG A 161 -22.13 -9.68 -22.94
C ARG A 161 -20.90 -9.80 -22.04
N SER A 162 -19.92 -10.61 -22.41
CA SER A 162 -18.68 -10.80 -21.64
C SER A 162 -17.87 -9.52 -21.43
N LEU A 163 -18.03 -8.54 -22.33
CA LEU A 163 -17.38 -7.22 -22.24
C LEU A 163 -18.19 -6.17 -21.47
N GLU A 164 -19.30 -6.56 -20.85
CA GLU A 164 -20.13 -5.69 -20.03
C GLU A 164 -20.12 -6.12 -18.56
N CYS A 165 -20.28 -5.16 -17.65
CA CYS A 165 -20.36 -5.44 -16.23
C CYS A 165 -21.58 -6.34 -15.91
N PRO A 166 -21.41 -7.47 -15.19
CA PRO A 166 -22.51 -8.35 -14.81
C PRO A 166 -23.64 -7.66 -14.03
N ASN A 167 -23.30 -6.64 -13.23
CA ASN A 167 -24.25 -5.97 -12.34
C ASN A 167 -25.03 -4.83 -13.02
N CYS A 168 -24.42 -4.11 -13.96
CA CYS A 168 -25.04 -2.90 -14.52
C CYS A 168 -24.95 -2.76 -16.04
N ARG A 169 -24.36 -3.74 -16.73
CA ARG A 169 -24.26 -3.82 -18.20
C ARG A 169 -23.52 -2.65 -18.86
N LYS A 170 -22.79 -1.86 -18.08
CA LYS A 170 -21.88 -0.84 -18.60
C LYS A 170 -20.64 -1.51 -19.18
N PRO A 171 -20.03 -0.97 -20.25
CA PRO A 171 -18.83 -1.54 -20.85
C PRO A 171 -17.70 -1.63 -19.82
N ILE A 172 -16.95 -2.74 -19.86
CA ILE A 172 -15.81 -3.00 -18.98
C ILE A 172 -14.59 -2.19 -19.41
N PHE A 173 -14.43 -1.99 -20.71
CA PHE A 173 -13.37 -1.21 -21.33
C PHE A 173 -13.95 0.12 -21.83
N GLU A 174 -13.25 1.22 -21.56
CA GLU A 174 -13.58 2.56 -22.07
C GLU A 174 -12.50 3.01 -23.06
#